data_AF-A0A928RF58-F1
#
_entry.id   AF-A0A928RF58-F1
#
_cell.length_a   1.000
_cell.length_b   1.000
_cell.length_c   1.000
_cell.angle_alpha   90.00
_cell.angle_beta   90.00
_cell.angle_gamma   90.00
#
_symmetry.space_group_name_H-M   'P 1'
#
loop_
_entity.id
_entity.type
_entity.pdbx_description
1 polymer ?
#
loop_
_entity_poly.entity_id
_entity_poly.type
_entity_poly.pdbx_seq_one_letter_code
_entity_poly.pdbx_strand_id
1 'polypeptide(L)'
;MKITQTNLDFVVEPLLMPFGFKGGYLTDLWQVVAKVSDGEHYGIGVGIQSVLWSDETIFKTSSQKGGNAYMFLLTEYALKLLKNTEFENPMIAITEIQDKVYEYAKKITNHSNLRKTFALNSLVPVDNALWHLYAKEKNTENFLELLDDDSRKNFEGKQEKIYSIPLIGYKTSEEEIRKLASEGYFLMKIKIGSDPDGDNDPDKMVAWDKERLSAIHNIVKDMKTPYTDNGRYVYYLDANGRYDTKERLEELLSHADKIGALSQIIILEEPFPEDSEIDVSDIKLNIAADESAHSLESAVARIHQGYRAMAVKPIAKTVSESILIINEASKRGIPCFCADLTVNPYMVSTLKIRLKHLWQSKTVIILPCRTVKLQILP
;
A
#
# COMPACT_ATOMS: atom_id res chain seq x y z
N MET A 1 -28.16 5.20 -6.87
CA MET A 1 -27.79 3.85 -7.35
C MET A 1 -28.39 2.80 -6.41
N LYS A 2 -29.42 2.07 -6.84
CA LYS A 2 -30.02 0.99 -6.05
C LYS A 2 -29.52 -0.37 -6.54
N ILE A 3 -28.83 -1.13 -5.70
CA ILE A 3 -28.30 -2.44 -6.12
C ILE A 3 -29.39 -3.51 -6.03
N THR A 4 -29.69 -4.17 -7.13
CA THR A 4 -30.74 -5.20 -7.22
C THR A 4 -30.15 -6.61 -7.30
N GLN A 5 -28.97 -6.76 -7.88
CA GLN A 5 -28.29 -8.03 -8.04
C GLN A 5 -26.82 -7.94 -7.67
N THR A 6 -26.31 -9.00 -7.07
CA THR A 6 -24.90 -9.18 -6.73
C THR A 6 -24.47 -10.59 -7.10
N ASN A 7 -23.18 -10.75 -7.43
CA ASN A 7 -22.57 -12.06 -7.64
C ASN A 7 -21.10 -12.02 -7.21
N LEU A 8 -20.54 -13.17 -6.89
CA LEU A 8 -19.17 -13.32 -6.40
C LEU A 8 -18.54 -14.58 -6.97
N ASP A 9 -17.30 -14.46 -7.41
CA ASP A 9 -16.49 -15.60 -7.86
C ASP A 9 -15.02 -15.36 -7.50
N PHE A 10 -14.16 -16.36 -7.68
CA PHE A 10 -12.72 -16.23 -7.48
C PHE A 10 -11.91 -17.18 -8.36
N VAL A 11 -10.66 -16.80 -8.60
CA VAL A 11 -9.64 -17.62 -9.26
C VAL A 11 -8.44 -17.70 -8.34
N VAL A 12 -7.83 -18.88 -8.22
CA VAL A 12 -6.58 -19.07 -7.49
C VAL A 12 -5.44 -19.15 -8.49
N GLU A 13 -4.54 -18.18 -8.43
CA GLU A 13 -3.37 -18.09 -9.30
C GLU A 13 -2.11 -18.59 -8.55
N PRO A 14 -1.49 -19.70 -8.98
CA PRO A 14 -0.26 -20.17 -8.36
C PRO A 14 0.90 -19.22 -8.67
N LEU A 15 1.75 -18.96 -7.68
CA LEU A 15 2.99 -18.21 -7.87
C LEU A 15 4.08 -19.11 -8.48
N LEU A 16 4.96 -18.52 -9.28
CA LEU A 16 6.11 -19.23 -9.87
C LEU A 16 7.05 -19.79 -8.79
N MET A 17 7.20 -19.07 -7.68
CA MET A 17 7.95 -19.45 -6.49
C MET A 17 7.29 -18.85 -5.25
N PRO A 18 7.48 -19.42 -4.05
CA PRO A 18 6.94 -18.84 -2.82
C PRO A 18 7.40 -17.39 -2.61
N PHE A 19 6.47 -16.50 -2.31
CA PHE A 19 6.75 -15.08 -2.07
C PHE A 19 6.77 -14.77 -0.57
N GLY A 20 7.90 -14.30 -0.05
CA GLY A 20 8.10 -14.04 1.37
C GLY A 20 7.78 -12.61 1.79
N PHE A 21 7.06 -12.43 2.90
CA PHE A 21 6.72 -11.14 3.51
C PHE A 21 6.50 -11.29 5.03
N LYS A 22 6.97 -10.37 5.89
CA LYS A 22 6.82 -10.45 7.37
C LYS A 22 7.15 -11.83 7.98
N GLY A 23 8.16 -12.53 7.44
CA GLY A 23 8.55 -13.88 7.90
C GLY A 23 7.63 -15.04 7.44
N GLY A 24 6.50 -14.75 6.79
CA GLY A 24 5.62 -15.73 6.16
C GLY A 24 5.86 -15.86 4.65
N TYR A 25 5.34 -16.92 4.04
CA TYR A 25 5.45 -17.18 2.60
C TYR A 25 4.10 -17.56 1.97
N LEU A 26 3.81 -16.99 0.81
CA LEU A 26 2.61 -17.27 0.01
C LEU A 26 2.97 -18.15 -1.19
N THR A 27 2.11 -19.11 -1.53
CA THR A 27 2.28 -19.97 -2.71
C THR A 27 1.31 -19.68 -3.86
N ASP A 28 0.20 -19.01 -3.56
CA ASP A 28 -0.87 -18.70 -4.50
C ASP A 28 -1.60 -17.43 -4.07
N LEU A 29 -2.27 -16.79 -5.03
CA LEU A 29 -3.00 -15.55 -4.85
C LEU A 29 -4.46 -15.76 -5.25
N TRP A 30 -5.39 -15.40 -4.35
CA TRP A 30 -6.81 -15.45 -4.64
C TRP A 30 -7.25 -14.13 -5.28
N GLN A 31 -7.64 -14.21 -6.55
CA GLN A 31 -8.25 -13.12 -7.30
C GLN A 31 -9.76 -13.22 -7.16
N VAL A 32 -10.36 -12.32 -6.39
CA VAL A 32 -11.80 -12.27 -6.15
C VAL A 32 -12.46 -11.31 -7.11
N VAL A 33 -13.58 -11.72 -7.69
CA VAL A 33 -14.35 -10.95 -8.66
C VAL A 33 -15.76 -10.72 -8.11
N ALA A 34 -16.11 -9.47 -7.84
CA ALA A 34 -17.44 -9.07 -7.41
C ALA A 34 -18.21 -8.41 -8.56
N LYS A 35 -19.50 -8.71 -8.64
CA LYS A 35 -20.46 -8.03 -9.52
C LYS A 35 -21.53 -7.35 -8.69
N VAL A 36 -21.85 -6.11 -9.07
CA VAL A 36 -23.03 -5.38 -8.58
C VAL A 36 -23.83 -4.85 -9.78
N SER A 37 -25.15 -4.77 -9.66
CA SER A 37 -26.03 -4.28 -10.74
C SER A 37 -27.22 -3.54 -10.17
N ASP A 38 -27.67 -2.50 -10.86
CA ASP A 38 -28.88 -1.72 -10.57
C ASP A 38 -30.12 -2.25 -11.33
N GLY A 39 -29.94 -3.20 -12.23
CA GLY A 39 -30.98 -3.75 -13.12
C GLY A 39 -30.86 -3.30 -14.58
N GLU A 40 -30.20 -2.17 -14.84
CA GLU A 40 -29.93 -1.63 -16.19
C GLU A 40 -28.44 -1.77 -16.54
N HIS A 41 -27.57 -1.38 -15.61
CA HIS A 41 -26.13 -1.44 -15.68
C HIS A 41 -25.56 -2.48 -14.72
N TYR A 42 -24.30 -2.84 -14.93
CA TYR A 42 -23.55 -3.64 -13.97
C TYR A 42 -22.10 -3.17 -13.90
N GLY A 43 -21.52 -3.29 -12.70
CA GLY A 43 -20.11 -3.10 -12.43
C GLY A 43 -19.46 -4.42 -12.07
N ILE A 44 -18.21 -4.58 -12.50
CA ILE A 44 -17.32 -5.68 -12.12
C ILE A 44 -16.10 -5.08 -11.43
N GLY A 45 -15.76 -5.65 -10.28
CA GLY A 45 -14.57 -5.29 -9.52
C GLY A 45 -13.74 -6.52 -9.22
N VAL A 46 -12.43 -6.37 -9.40
CA VAL A 46 -11.42 -7.40 -9.11
C VAL A 46 -10.60 -6.94 -7.92
N GLY A 47 -10.27 -7.84 -7.02
CA GLY A 47 -9.39 -7.58 -5.88
C GLY A 47 -8.60 -8.82 -5.50
N ILE A 48 -7.39 -8.59 -4.99
CA ILE A 48 -6.53 -9.65 -4.47
C ILE A 48 -6.67 -9.74 -2.96
N GLN A 49 -6.78 -10.97 -2.46
CA GLN A 49 -6.73 -11.24 -1.03
C GLN A 49 -5.28 -11.38 -0.57
N SER A 50 -4.91 -10.62 0.45
CA SER A 50 -3.58 -10.68 1.04
C SER A 50 -3.66 -10.82 2.55
N VAL A 51 -3.93 -12.05 3.00
CA VAL A 51 -4.08 -12.41 4.41
C VAL A 51 -2.84 -11.98 5.21
N LEU A 52 -1.63 -12.34 4.74
CA LEU A 52 -0.38 -12.06 5.43
C LEU A 52 -0.07 -10.56 5.59
N TRP A 53 -0.38 -9.75 4.57
CA TRP A 53 -0.25 -8.29 4.70
C TRP A 53 -1.31 -7.73 5.64
N SER A 54 -2.54 -8.22 5.52
CA SER A 54 -3.68 -7.68 6.23
C SER A 54 -3.69 -8.03 7.70
N ASP A 55 -3.42 -9.27 8.08
CA ASP A 55 -3.36 -9.73 9.47
C ASP A 55 -2.44 -10.95 9.63
N GLU A 56 -1.30 -10.75 10.30
CA GLU A 56 -0.30 -11.81 10.48
C GLU A 56 -0.77 -12.93 11.42
N THR A 57 -1.65 -12.61 12.39
CA THR A 57 -2.13 -13.59 13.37
C THR A 57 -3.07 -14.56 12.67
N ILE A 58 -3.98 -14.05 11.84
CA ILE A 58 -4.83 -14.92 11.00
C ILE A 58 -3.98 -15.76 10.05
N PHE A 59 -2.94 -15.17 9.44
CA PHE A 59 -2.04 -15.92 8.57
C PHE A 59 -1.33 -17.07 9.29
N LYS A 60 -0.84 -16.86 10.51
CA LYS A 60 -0.11 -17.88 11.31
C LYS A 60 -1.03 -18.95 11.87
N THR A 61 -2.27 -18.60 12.22
CA THR A 61 -3.22 -19.50 12.91
C THR A 61 -4.15 -20.25 11.94
N SER A 62 -4.18 -19.87 10.67
CA SER A 62 -5.01 -20.49 9.63
C SER A 62 -4.14 -21.10 8.54
N SER A 63 -4.67 -22.09 7.81
CA SER A 63 -4.09 -22.44 6.52
C SER A 63 -4.24 -21.26 5.54
N GLN A 64 -3.35 -21.14 4.55
CA GLN A 64 -3.46 -20.09 3.53
C GLN A 64 -4.84 -20.08 2.85
N LYS A 65 -5.40 -21.26 2.53
CA LYS A 65 -6.76 -21.37 1.98
C LYS A 65 -7.83 -20.95 2.99
N GLY A 66 -7.66 -21.29 4.27
CA GLY A 66 -8.58 -20.87 5.33
C GLY A 66 -8.64 -19.36 5.52
N GLY A 67 -7.47 -18.70 5.56
CA GLY A 67 -7.37 -17.24 5.63
C GLY A 67 -8.07 -16.55 4.46
N ASN A 68 -7.83 -17.02 3.24
CA ASN A 68 -8.50 -16.49 2.05
C ASN A 68 -10.01 -16.78 2.06
N ALA A 69 -10.43 -17.97 2.51
CA ALA A 69 -11.85 -18.29 2.66
C ALA A 69 -12.57 -17.35 3.63
N TYR A 70 -11.93 -16.93 4.73
CA TYR A 70 -12.49 -15.89 5.61
C TYR A 70 -12.72 -14.59 4.84
N MET A 71 -11.68 -14.06 4.16
CA MET A 71 -11.82 -12.82 3.37
C MET A 71 -12.87 -12.94 2.26
N PHE A 72 -13.04 -14.13 1.67
CA PHE A 72 -14.04 -14.37 0.62
C PHE A 72 -15.45 -14.28 1.19
N LEU A 73 -15.68 -14.86 2.37
CA LEU A 73 -16.94 -14.74 3.10
C LEU A 73 -17.23 -13.30 3.53
N LEU A 74 -16.22 -12.48 3.84
CA LEU A 74 -16.41 -11.05 4.09
C LEU A 74 -16.88 -10.31 2.83
N THR A 75 -16.32 -10.66 1.68
CA THR A 75 -16.73 -10.10 0.39
C THR A 75 -18.19 -10.44 0.08
N GLU A 76 -18.57 -11.71 0.27
CA GLU A 76 -19.96 -12.19 0.14
C GLU A 76 -20.91 -11.47 1.10
N TYR A 77 -20.48 -11.27 2.35
CA TYR A 77 -21.26 -10.55 3.35
C TYR A 77 -21.46 -9.08 2.97
N ALA A 78 -20.42 -8.40 2.50
CA ALA A 78 -20.50 -7.03 1.99
C ALA A 78 -21.51 -6.92 0.84
N LEU A 79 -21.48 -7.84 -0.13
CA LEU A 79 -22.44 -7.88 -1.23
C LEU A 79 -23.88 -8.11 -0.76
N LYS A 80 -24.09 -8.87 0.31
CA LYS A 80 -25.42 -9.03 0.94
C LYS A 80 -25.92 -7.75 1.59
N LEU A 81 -25.04 -6.98 2.24
CA LEU A 81 -25.38 -5.68 2.81
C LEU A 81 -25.78 -4.65 1.74
N LEU A 82 -25.16 -4.73 0.57
CA LEU A 82 -25.46 -3.84 -0.56
C LEU A 82 -26.73 -4.24 -1.33
N LYS A 83 -27.17 -5.51 -1.27
CA LYS A 83 -28.33 -5.94 -2.05
C LYS A 83 -29.61 -5.31 -1.51
N ASN A 84 -30.40 -4.73 -2.42
CA ASN A 84 -31.64 -4.00 -2.17
C ASN A 84 -31.46 -2.70 -1.36
N THR A 85 -30.24 -2.16 -1.27
CA THR A 85 -29.97 -0.84 -0.68
C THR A 85 -29.65 0.18 -1.77
N GLU A 86 -29.85 1.45 -1.44
CA GLU A 86 -29.64 2.58 -2.34
C GLU A 86 -28.58 3.51 -1.76
N PHE A 87 -27.66 3.95 -2.62
CA PHE A 87 -26.57 4.85 -2.25
C PHE A 87 -26.43 5.94 -3.30
N GLU A 88 -25.92 7.09 -2.86
CA GLU A 88 -25.65 8.23 -3.72
C GLU A 88 -24.36 8.03 -4.54
N ASN A 89 -23.31 7.50 -3.92
CA ASN A 89 -22.02 7.25 -4.56
C ASN A 89 -21.26 6.08 -3.88
N PRO A 90 -20.19 5.55 -4.51
CA PRO A 90 -19.41 4.44 -3.96
C PRO A 90 -18.76 4.72 -2.59
N MET A 91 -18.33 5.96 -2.33
CA MET A 91 -17.70 6.35 -1.06
C MET A 91 -18.66 6.10 0.11
N ILE A 92 -19.88 6.62 0.01
CA ILE A 92 -20.93 6.47 1.03
C ILE A 92 -21.26 4.99 1.22
N ALA A 93 -21.40 4.23 0.14
CA ALA A 93 -21.69 2.80 0.21
C ALA A 93 -20.63 2.02 1.01
N ILE A 94 -19.33 2.29 0.79
CA ILE A 94 -18.25 1.65 1.54
C ILE A 94 -18.23 2.10 3.01
N THR A 95 -18.34 3.40 3.28
CA THR A 95 -18.36 3.94 4.64
C THR A 95 -19.51 3.35 5.48
N GLU A 96 -20.68 3.11 4.88
CA GLU A 96 -21.84 2.57 5.60
C GLU A 96 -21.75 1.07 5.94
N ILE A 97 -20.92 0.30 5.22
CA ILE A 97 -20.80 -1.15 5.41
C ILE A 97 -19.51 -1.59 6.09
N GLN A 98 -18.44 -0.78 6.05
CA GLN A 98 -17.11 -1.22 6.48
C GLN A 98 -17.06 -1.71 7.93
N ASP A 99 -17.70 -1.00 8.86
CA ASP A 99 -17.71 -1.38 10.28
C ASP A 99 -18.51 -2.67 10.51
N LYS A 100 -19.60 -2.88 9.76
CA LYS A 100 -20.38 -4.13 9.82
C LYS A 100 -19.57 -5.31 9.31
N VAL A 101 -18.82 -5.11 8.22
CA VAL A 101 -17.93 -6.13 7.66
C VAL A 101 -16.78 -6.44 8.62
N TYR A 102 -16.20 -5.42 9.26
CA TYR A 102 -15.16 -5.61 10.27
C TYR A 102 -15.66 -6.36 11.52
N GLU A 103 -16.83 -6.01 12.04
CA GLU A 103 -17.43 -6.74 13.16
C GLU A 103 -17.83 -8.17 12.79
N TYR A 104 -18.25 -8.42 11.54
CA TYR A 104 -18.46 -9.77 11.04
C TYR A 104 -17.15 -10.55 10.92
N ALA A 105 -16.08 -9.89 10.48
CA ALA A 105 -14.74 -10.47 10.39
C ALA A 105 -14.24 -10.99 11.73
N LYS A 106 -14.28 -10.15 12.77
CA LYS A 106 -13.92 -10.56 14.14
C LYS A 106 -14.67 -11.81 14.61
N LYS A 107 -15.96 -11.94 14.24
CA LYS A 107 -16.79 -13.10 14.60
C LYS A 107 -16.35 -14.36 13.89
N ILE A 108 -16.17 -14.32 12.55
CA ILE A 108 -15.88 -15.54 11.77
C ILE A 108 -14.43 -16.01 11.94
N THR A 109 -13.51 -15.12 12.27
CA THR A 109 -12.11 -15.45 12.56
C THR A 109 -11.88 -15.79 14.02
N ASN A 110 -12.86 -15.52 14.91
CA ASN A 110 -12.70 -15.60 16.36
C ASN A 110 -11.48 -14.80 16.87
N HIS A 111 -11.22 -13.63 16.26
CA HIS A 111 -10.09 -12.77 16.60
C HIS A 111 -10.59 -11.37 16.95
N SER A 112 -10.60 -11.04 18.25
CA SER A 112 -11.13 -9.76 18.75
C SER A 112 -10.28 -8.55 18.36
N ASN A 113 -8.97 -8.75 18.20
CA ASN A 113 -7.98 -7.71 17.89
C ASN A 113 -7.55 -7.75 16.42
N LEU A 114 -8.49 -8.13 15.53
CA LEU A 114 -8.26 -8.20 14.10
C LEU A 114 -7.81 -6.84 13.55
N ARG A 115 -6.82 -6.82 12.67
CA ARG A 115 -6.45 -5.57 11.98
C ARG A 115 -7.54 -5.14 11.00
N LYS A 116 -7.87 -3.84 10.98
CA LYS A 116 -8.91 -3.29 10.07
C LYS A 116 -8.60 -3.52 8.59
N THR A 117 -7.31 -3.55 8.24
CA THR A 117 -6.81 -3.92 6.90
C THR A 117 -7.35 -5.25 6.41
N PHE A 118 -7.67 -6.21 7.30
CA PHE A 118 -8.29 -7.48 6.92
C PHE A 118 -9.68 -7.31 6.32
N ALA A 119 -10.51 -6.47 6.93
CA ALA A 119 -11.83 -6.15 6.40
C ALA A 119 -11.72 -5.26 5.15
N LEU A 120 -10.87 -4.23 5.18
CA LEU A 120 -10.71 -3.31 4.04
C LEU A 120 -10.20 -4.01 2.78
N ASN A 121 -9.25 -4.94 2.90
CA ASN A 121 -8.76 -5.70 1.74
C ASN A 121 -9.87 -6.59 1.13
N SER A 122 -10.75 -7.16 1.95
CA SER A 122 -11.91 -7.92 1.46
C SER A 122 -12.97 -7.05 0.76
N LEU A 123 -12.98 -5.75 1.02
CA LEU A 123 -13.91 -4.80 0.39
C LEU A 123 -13.44 -4.29 -0.97
N VAL A 124 -12.15 -4.44 -1.30
CA VAL A 124 -11.57 -3.97 -2.57
C VAL A 124 -12.34 -4.40 -3.82
N PRO A 125 -12.69 -5.69 -4.03
CA PRO A 125 -13.45 -6.08 -5.21
C PRO A 125 -14.86 -5.45 -5.23
N VAL A 126 -15.49 -5.28 -4.07
CA VAL A 126 -16.82 -4.65 -3.95
C VAL A 126 -16.75 -3.17 -4.29
N ASP A 127 -15.81 -2.45 -3.69
CA ASP A 127 -15.57 -1.03 -3.99
C ASP A 127 -15.27 -0.81 -5.47
N ASN A 128 -14.40 -1.65 -6.05
CA ASN A 128 -14.08 -1.59 -7.46
C ASN A 128 -15.30 -1.81 -8.36
N ALA A 129 -16.23 -2.70 -7.97
CA ALA A 129 -17.46 -2.97 -8.70
C ALA A 129 -18.43 -1.79 -8.60
N LEU A 130 -18.55 -1.17 -7.43
CA LEU A 130 -19.36 0.03 -7.20
C LEU A 130 -18.86 1.21 -8.04
N TRP A 131 -17.56 1.48 -8.06
CA TRP A 131 -16.98 2.53 -8.92
C TRP A 131 -17.21 2.27 -10.40
N HIS A 132 -17.15 1.01 -10.84
CA HIS A 132 -17.43 0.67 -12.23
C HIS A 132 -18.91 0.86 -12.57
N LEU A 133 -19.83 0.43 -11.70
CA LEU A 133 -21.27 0.67 -11.89
C LEU A 133 -21.58 2.17 -11.93
N TYR A 134 -21.03 2.95 -11.00
CA TYR A 134 -21.22 4.40 -10.94
C TYR A 134 -20.71 5.11 -12.19
N ALA A 135 -19.58 4.65 -12.75
CA ALA A 135 -19.07 5.15 -14.02
C ALA A 135 -20.03 4.90 -15.19
N LYS A 136 -20.72 3.76 -15.20
CA LYS A 136 -21.76 3.45 -16.20
C LYS A 136 -23.00 4.32 -16.03
N GLU A 137 -23.50 4.49 -14.80
CA GLU A 137 -24.63 5.40 -14.52
C GLU A 137 -24.31 6.86 -14.94
N LYS A 138 -23.06 7.30 -14.75
CA LYS A 138 -22.60 8.65 -15.14
C LYS A 138 -22.13 8.75 -16.59
N ASN A 139 -22.15 7.64 -17.34
CA ASN A 139 -21.69 7.55 -18.74
C ASN A 139 -20.31 8.19 -18.97
N THR A 140 -19.33 7.86 -18.12
CA THR A 140 -17.96 8.38 -18.25
C THR A 140 -16.91 7.30 -18.02
N GLU A 141 -15.77 7.44 -18.71
CA GLU A 141 -14.55 6.65 -18.49
C GLU A 141 -13.47 7.45 -17.74
N ASN A 142 -13.77 8.72 -17.41
CA ASN A 142 -12.87 9.60 -16.69
C ASN A 142 -13.17 9.54 -15.19
N PHE A 143 -12.27 8.93 -14.43
CA PHE A 143 -12.42 8.80 -12.99
C PHE A 143 -12.59 10.15 -12.25
N LEU A 144 -11.98 11.24 -12.74
CA LEU A 144 -12.15 12.56 -12.11
C LEU A 144 -13.57 13.10 -12.19
N GLU A 145 -14.32 12.74 -13.22
CA GLU A 145 -15.71 13.16 -13.38
C GLU A 145 -16.63 12.44 -12.38
N LEU A 146 -16.15 11.35 -11.77
CA LEU A 146 -16.87 10.62 -10.72
C LEU A 146 -16.62 11.20 -9.32
N LEU A 147 -15.63 12.08 -9.18
CA LEU A 147 -15.30 12.74 -7.91
C LEU A 147 -16.06 14.07 -7.79
N ASP A 148 -16.40 14.44 -6.56
CA ASP A 148 -16.83 15.81 -6.24
C ASP A 148 -15.69 16.82 -6.50
N ASP A 149 -16.03 18.10 -6.61
CA ASP A 149 -15.07 19.15 -6.98
C ASP A 149 -13.94 19.29 -5.93
N ASP A 150 -14.25 19.06 -4.66
CA ASP A 150 -13.29 19.15 -3.55
C ASP A 150 -12.28 18.02 -3.54
N SER A 151 -12.68 16.82 -3.93
CA SER A 151 -11.80 15.67 -4.10
C SER A 151 -11.03 15.84 -5.40
N ARG A 152 -11.70 16.17 -6.51
CA ARG A 152 -11.09 16.31 -7.84
C ARG A 152 -9.86 17.21 -7.84
N LYS A 153 -9.89 18.35 -7.12
CA LYS A 153 -8.75 19.29 -7.06
C LYS A 153 -7.45 18.69 -6.50
N ASN A 154 -7.56 17.65 -5.67
CA ASN A 154 -6.42 16.92 -5.10
C ASN A 154 -5.82 15.91 -6.12
N PHE A 155 -6.43 15.80 -7.30
CA PHE A 155 -6.14 14.84 -8.37
C PHE A 155 -5.92 15.59 -9.70
N GLU A 156 -5.68 16.90 -9.69
CA GLU A 156 -5.49 17.69 -10.93
C GLU A 156 -4.03 17.74 -11.41
N GLY A 157 -3.08 17.23 -10.62
CA GLY A 157 -1.67 17.18 -10.98
C GLY A 157 -1.42 16.17 -12.12
N LYS A 158 -0.96 16.65 -13.28
CA LYS A 158 -0.64 15.78 -14.42
C LYS A 158 0.84 15.45 -14.43
N GLN A 159 1.18 14.18 -14.66
CA GLN A 159 2.50 13.83 -15.17
C GLN A 159 2.53 12.81 -16.29
N GLU A 160 3.51 13.00 -17.16
CA GLU A 160 3.66 12.31 -18.44
C GLU A 160 4.26 10.90 -18.30
N LYS A 161 5.07 10.68 -17.25
CA LYS A 161 5.90 9.49 -17.11
C LYS A 161 5.76 8.86 -15.76
N ILE A 162 6.10 7.57 -15.78
CA ILE A 162 6.15 6.77 -14.60
C ILE A 162 7.37 5.83 -14.64
N TYR A 163 8.06 5.81 -13.50
CA TYR A 163 9.00 4.82 -12.98
C TYR A 163 8.36 3.67 -12.21
N SER A 164 8.75 2.46 -12.57
CA SER A 164 8.58 1.28 -11.73
C SER A 164 9.75 1.23 -10.75
N ILE A 165 9.48 0.87 -9.50
CA ILE A 165 10.49 0.78 -8.45
C ILE A 165 10.71 -0.70 -8.13
N PRO A 166 11.92 -1.23 -8.38
CA PRO A 166 12.21 -2.60 -8.05
C PRO A 166 12.26 -2.78 -6.54
N LEU A 167 11.68 -3.90 -6.10
CA LEU A 167 11.80 -4.37 -4.74
C LEU A 167 13.13 -5.09 -4.56
N ILE A 168 13.99 -4.57 -3.70
CA ILE A 168 15.20 -5.22 -3.22
C ILE A 168 14.84 -5.93 -1.91
N GLY A 169 14.52 -7.22 -2.03
CA GLY A 169 14.21 -8.07 -0.89
C GLY A 169 15.46 -8.54 -0.14
N TYR A 170 15.24 -9.30 0.94
CA TYR A 170 16.31 -9.81 1.79
C TYR A 170 17.28 -10.74 1.05
N LYS A 171 16.80 -11.45 0.01
CA LYS A 171 17.57 -12.43 -0.76
C LYS A 171 18.02 -11.94 -2.15
N THR A 172 17.73 -10.69 -2.52
CA THR A 172 18.12 -10.16 -3.83
C THR A 172 19.64 -10.14 -3.96
N SER A 173 20.18 -10.74 -5.02
CA SER A 173 21.64 -10.89 -5.18
C SER A 173 22.31 -9.58 -5.62
N GLU A 174 23.63 -9.48 -5.45
CA GLU A 174 24.38 -8.34 -5.97
C GLU A 174 24.28 -8.22 -7.50
N GLU A 175 24.26 -9.35 -8.21
CA GLU A 175 24.12 -9.40 -9.66
C GLU A 175 22.77 -8.84 -10.10
N GLU A 176 21.69 -9.21 -9.40
CA GLU A 176 20.35 -8.67 -9.65
C GLU A 176 20.31 -7.16 -9.40
N ILE A 177 20.93 -6.66 -8.33
CA ILE A 177 21.00 -5.21 -8.06
C ILE A 177 21.75 -4.48 -9.17
N ARG A 178 22.89 -5.01 -9.63
CA ARG A 178 23.67 -4.44 -10.74
C ARG A 178 22.88 -4.43 -12.04
N LYS A 179 22.15 -5.51 -12.32
CA LYS A 179 21.28 -5.63 -13.49
C LYS A 179 20.14 -4.60 -13.46
N LEU A 180 19.46 -4.45 -12.33
CA LEU A 180 18.43 -3.42 -12.17
C LEU A 180 19.01 -2.01 -12.38
N ALA A 181 20.18 -1.75 -11.80
CA ALA A 181 20.85 -0.46 -11.97
C ALA A 181 21.23 -0.18 -13.43
N SER A 182 21.68 -1.20 -14.19
CA SER A 182 22.04 -1.06 -15.61
C SER A 182 20.83 -0.97 -16.54
N GLU A 183 19.68 -1.53 -16.14
CA GLU A 183 18.39 -1.37 -16.82
C GLU A 183 17.76 0.02 -16.60
N GLY A 184 18.38 0.88 -15.80
CA GLY A 184 17.99 2.27 -15.58
C GLY A 184 17.08 2.50 -14.37
N TYR A 185 16.90 1.50 -13.50
CA TYR A 185 16.18 1.67 -12.24
C TYR A 185 17.05 2.44 -11.24
N PHE A 186 16.64 3.67 -10.90
CA PHE A 186 17.45 4.59 -10.09
C PHE A 186 16.95 4.78 -8.65
N LEU A 187 15.72 4.35 -8.36
CA LEU A 187 15.12 4.36 -7.03
C LEU A 187 14.90 2.92 -6.60
N MET A 188 15.55 2.52 -5.50
CA MET A 188 15.52 1.14 -5.00
C MET A 188 14.69 1.06 -3.74
N LYS A 189 13.61 0.26 -3.76
CA LYS A 189 12.83 -0.06 -2.56
C LYS A 189 13.52 -1.18 -1.79
N ILE A 190 14.19 -0.85 -0.69
CA ILE A 190 14.97 -1.80 0.11
C ILE A 190 14.14 -2.25 1.30
N LYS A 191 13.90 -3.56 1.41
CA LYS A 191 13.33 -4.15 2.62
C LYS A 191 14.36 -4.12 3.75
N ILE A 192 13.96 -3.57 4.89
CA ILE A 192 14.67 -3.60 6.16
C ILE A 192 13.76 -4.26 7.21
N GLY A 193 14.30 -4.59 8.37
CA GLY A 193 13.58 -5.36 9.40
C GLY A 193 13.69 -6.87 9.20
N SER A 194 14.85 -7.34 8.73
CA SER A 194 15.12 -8.76 8.51
C SER A 194 15.20 -9.55 9.82
N ASP A 195 14.68 -10.77 9.83
CA ASP A 195 14.92 -11.74 10.91
C ASP A 195 15.88 -12.81 10.39
N PRO A 196 17.21 -12.57 10.45
CA PRO A 196 18.19 -13.41 9.75
C PRO A 196 18.25 -14.84 10.29
N ASP A 197 18.06 -15.00 11.60
CA ASP A 197 18.17 -16.29 12.31
C ASP A 197 16.80 -16.92 12.62
N GLY A 198 15.70 -16.19 12.41
CA GLY A 198 14.35 -16.65 12.72
C GLY A 198 14.04 -16.65 14.22
N ASP A 199 14.84 -15.94 15.02
CA ASP A 199 14.72 -15.87 16.49
C ASP A 199 14.08 -14.56 16.97
N ASN A 200 13.73 -13.66 16.05
CA ASN A 200 13.15 -12.34 16.32
C ASN A 200 14.05 -11.45 17.19
N ASP A 201 15.37 -11.62 17.13
CA ASP A 201 16.31 -10.75 17.84
C ASP A 201 16.43 -9.37 17.13
N PRO A 202 15.99 -8.27 17.79
CA PRO A 202 15.99 -6.96 17.17
C PRO A 202 17.41 -6.39 16.96
N ASP A 203 18.40 -6.81 17.74
CA ASP A 203 19.76 -6.30 17.61
C ASP A 203 20.46 -6.96 16.42
N LYS A 204 20.20 -8.27 16.20
CA LYS A 204 20.63 -8.97 14.98
C LYS A 204 19.96 -8.41 13.73
N MET A 205 18.67 -8.08 13.81
CA MET A 205 17.93 -7.42 12.73
C MET A 205 18.62 -6.11 12.31
N VAL A 206 18.92 -5.23 13.28
CA VAL A 206 19.59 -3.95 13.01
C VAL A 206 20.99 -4.16 12.45
N ALA A 207 21.77 -5.11 13.00
CA ALA A 207 23.09 -5.43 12.48
C ALA A 207 23.03 -5.89 11.01
N TRP A 208 22.09 -6.78 10.69
CA TRP A 208 21.87 -7.27 9.33
C TRP A 208 21.44 -6.14 8.38
N ASP A 209 20.51 -5.28 8.79
CA ASP A 209 20.05 -4.16 7.98
C ASP A 209 21.18 -3.16 7.66
N LYS A 210 22.07 -2.89 8.63
CA LYS A 210 23.27 -2.05 8.44
C LYS A 210 24.21 -2.65 7.38
N GLU A 211 24.50 -3.95 7.47
CA GLU A 211 25.34 -4.66 6.51
C GLU A 211 24.71 -4.66 5.11
N ARG A 212 23.41 -4.96 5.05
CA ARG A 212 22.65 -5.00 3.79
C ARG A 212 22.62 -3.64 3.09
N LEU A 213 22.35 -2.57 3.83
CA LEU A 213 22.37 -1.21 3.29
C LEU A 213 23.76 -0.85 2.77
N SER A 214 24.83 -1.24 3.48
CA SER A 214 26.22 -1.04 3.04
C SER A 214 26.52 -1.77 1.73
N ALA A 215 26.11 -3.03 1.61
CA ALA A 215 26.30 -3.83 0.41
C ALA A 215 25.59 -3.18 -0.80
N ILE A 216 24.32 -2.82 -0.64
CA ILE A 216 23.54 -2.15 -1.70
C ILE A 216 24.18 -0.82 -2.09
N HIS A 217 24.54 0.01 -1.10
CA HIS A 217 25.17 1.31 -1.35
C HIS A 217 26.49 1.16 -2.09
N ASN A 218 27.35 0.23 -1.69
CA ASN A 218 28.63 -0.02 -2.35
C ASN A 218 28.50 -0.48 -3.81
N ILE A 219 27.41 -1.14 -4.19
CA ILE A 219 27.16 -1.57 -5.57
C ILE A 219 26.90 -0.36 -6.48
N VAL A 220 26.14 0.63 -5.99
CA VAL A 220 25.58 1.71 -6.83
C VAL A 220 26.18 3.09 -6.59
N LYS A 221 26.96 3.30 -5.52
CA LYS A 221 27.48 4.63 -5.14
C LYS A 221 28.33 5.30 -6.22
N ASP A 222 29.07 4.51 -7.00
CA ASP A 222 29.93 4.98 -8.08
C ASP A 222 29.23 4.99 -9.46
N MET A 223 27.99 4.49 -9.51
CA MET A 223 27.16 4.51 -10.72
C MET A 223 26.46 5.87 -10.86
N LYS A 224 26.11 6.22 -12.10
CA LYS A 224 25.38 7.47 -12.41
C LYS A 224 24.03 7.18 -13.04
N THR A 225 23.06 8.03 -12.72
CA THR A 225 21.71 8.01 -13.29
C THR A 225 21.35 9.38 -13.87
N PRO A 226 20.65 9.47 -15.01
CA PRO A 226 20.17 10.74 -15.54
C PRO A 226 18.87 11.22 -14.85
N TYR A 227 18.33 10.44 -13.90
CA TYR A 227 17.00 10.66 -13.33
C TYR A 227 16.99 11.39 -11.99
N THR A 228 18.15 11.81 -11.47
CA THR A 228 18.28 12.61 -10.24
C THR A 228 19.20 13.80 -10.47
N ASP A 229 18.93 14.92 -9.79
CA ASP A 229 19.65 16.19 -9.98
C ASP A 229 21.16 16.06 -9.72
N ASN A 230 21.57 15.19 -8.80
CA ASN A 230 22.98 14.94 -8.45
C ASN A 230 23.56 13.68 -9.11
N GLY A 231 22.78 13.02 -9.98
CA GLY A 231 23.14 11.80 -10.68
C GLY A 231 23.37 10.57 -9.79
N ARG A 232 22.96 10.60 -8.52
CA ARG A 232 23.07 9.47 -7.58
C ARG A 232 21.77 8.67 -7.55
N TYR A 233 21.90 7.37 -7.29
CA TYR A 233 20.77 6.50 -7.01
C TYR A 233 20.12 6.89 -5.67
N VAL A 234 18.82 6.64 -5.52
CA VAL A 234 18.08 6.97 -4.29
C VAL A 234 17.45 5.73 -3.68
N TYR A 235 17.25 5.77 -2.37
CA TYR A 235 16.76 4.67 -1.56
C TYR A 235 15.41 5.00 -0.96
N TYR A 236 14.58 3.99 -0.93
CA TYR A 236 13.32 3.98 -0.23
C TYR A 236 13.36 2.75 0.68
N LEU A 237 13.43 2.99 1.98
CA LEU A 237 13.48 1.93 2.97
C LEU A 237 12.05 1.57 3.38
N ASP A 238 11.74 0.29 3.47
CA ASP A 238 10.45 -0.22 3.92
C ASP A 238 10.68 -1.24 5.03
N ALA A 239 10.26 -0.90 6.25
CA ALA A 239 10.53 -1.69 7.44
C ALA A 239 9.36 -2.56 7.88
N ASN A 240 8.17 -2.39 7.31
CA ASN A 240 6.95 -3.15 7.64
C ASN A 240 6.65 -3.27 9.15
N GLY A 241 6.93 -2.21 9.90
CA GLY A 241 6.70 -2.08 11.32
C GLY A 241 7.59 -2.93 12.21
N ARG A 242 8.83 -3.23 11.77
CA ARG A 242 9.73 -4.15 12.47
C ARG A 242 10.62 -3.51 13.54
N TYR A 243 10.79 -2.19 13.55
CA TYR A 243 11.56 -1.50 14.58
C TYR A 243 10.66 -1.29 15.80
N ASP A 244 11.10 -1.77 16.96
CA ASP A 244 10.35 -1.70 18.22
C ASP A 244 10.65 -0.41 19.00
N THR A 245 11.82 0.19 18.81
CA THR A 245 12.21 1.46 19.44
C THR A 245 12.83 2.43 18.46
N LYS A 246 12.74 3.72 18.80
CA LYS A 246 13.31 4.80 18.00
C LYS A 246 14.83 4.79 18.00
N GLU A 247 15.44 4.42 19.13
CA GLU A 247 16.90 4.31 19.28
C GLU A 247 17.48 3.30 18.28
N ARG A 248 16.81 2.15 18.08
CA ARG A 248 17.25 1.15 17.09
C ARG A 248 17.13 1.66 15.66
N LEU A 249 16.09 2.44 15.36
CA LEU A 249 15.98 3.08 14.06
C LEU A 249 17.12 4.09 13.85
N GLU A 250 17.40 4.92 14.86
CA GLU A 250 18.48 5.89 14.85
C GLU A 250 19.86 5.25 14.66
N GLU A 251 20.07 4.02 15.16
CA GLU A 251 21.29 3.26 14.87
C GLU A 251 21.47 2.95 13.38
N LEU A 252 20.40 2.54 12.68
CA LEU A 252 20.45 2.32 11.23
C LEU A 252 20.70 3.65 10.51
N LEU A 253 20.02 4.74 10.90
CA LEU A 253 20.17 6.04 10.27
C LEU A 253 21.57 6.64 10.49
N SER A 254 22.13 6.48 11.68
CA SER A 254 23.51 6.87 12.00
C SER A 254 24.52 6.09 11.16
N HIS A 255 24.26 4.80 10.94
CA HIS A 255 25.07 3.99 10.04
C HIS A 255 24.95 4.45 8.58
N ALA A 256 23.73 4.74 8.12
CA ALA A 256 23.49 5.29 6.78
C ALA A 256 24.24 6.61 6.57
N ASP A 257 24.32 7.47 7.58
CA ASP A 257 25.09 8.72 7.52
C ASP A 257 26.59 8.45 7.40
N LYS A 258 27.11 7.55 8.26
CA LYS A 258 28.52 7.15 8.27
C LYS A 258 29.00 6.61 6.92
N ILE A 259 28.16 5.89 6.18
CA ILE A 259 28.50 5.37 4.85
C ILE A 259 28.19 6.35 3.71
N GLY A 260 27.61 7.52 4.00
CA GLY A 260 27.22 8.54 3.00
C GLY A 260 25.88 8.27 2.29
N ALA A 261 25.11 7.28 2.75
CA ALA A 261 23.84 6.88 2.16
C ALA A 261 22.63 7.69 2.67
N LEU A 262 22.72 8.36 3.83
CA LEU A 262 21.58 9.04 4.46
C LEU A 262 20.91 10.07 3.52
N SER A 263 21.71 10.91 2.85
CA SER A 263 21.20 11.89 1.87
C SER A 263 20.52 11.28 0.64
N GLN A 264 20.72 9.99 0.39
CA GLN A 264 20.08 9.26 -0.71
C GLN A 264 18.78 8.57 -0.28
N ILE A 265 18.48 8.49 1.02
CA ILE A 265 17.20 7.95 1.52
C ILE A 265 16.12 9.02 1.39
N ILE A 266 15.18 8.82 0.45
CA ILE A 266 14.11 9.79 0.20
C ILE A 266 12.85 9.49 1.02
N ILE A 267 12.64 8.23 1.39
CA ILE A 267 11.48 7.72 2.12
C ILE A 267 11.93 6.60 3.06
N LEU A 268 11.39 6.60 4.29
CA LEU A 268 11.40 5.47 5.21
C LEU A 268 9.93 5.14 5.55
N GLU A 269 9.44 4.03 5.03
CA GLU A 269 8.04 3.58 5.19
C GLU A 269 7.90 2.65 6.38
N GLU A 270 6.85 2.91 7.16
CA GLU A 270 6.36 2.11 8.28
C GLU A 270 7.49 1.56 9.16
N PRO A 271 8.30 2.40 9.83
CA PRO A 271 9.36 1.92 10.72
C PRO A 271 8.82 1.07 11.87
N PHE A 272 7.72 1.51 12.50
CA PHE A 272 7.21 0.98 13.76
C PHE A 272 5.92 0.16 13.60
N PRO A 273 5.60 -0.74 14.54
CA PRO A 273 4.32 -1.44 14.58
C PRO A 273 3.12 -0.50 14.50
N GLU A 274 2.01 -1.01 13.95
CA GLU A 274 0.79 -0.24 13.69
C GLU A 274 0.16 0.40 14.95
N ASP A 275 0.32 -0.26 16.10
CA ASP A 275 -0.14 0.19 17.42
C ASP A 275 0.86 1.10 18.15
N SER A 276 2.03 1.35 17.56
CA SER A 276 3.05 2.23 18.14
C SER A 276 2.57 3.68 18.20
N GLU A 277 2.84 4.35 19.31
CA GLU A 277 2.60 5.79 19.52
C GLU A 277 3.88 6.64 19.43
N ILE A 278 4.98 6.07 18.91
CA ILE A 278 6.27 6.75 18.80
C ILE A 278 6.14 8.01 17.92
N ASP A 279 6.57 9.14 18.47
CA ASP A 279 6.71 10.41 17.75
C ASP A 279 8.01 10.43 16.92
N VAL A 280 7.86 10.78 15.65
CA VAL A 280 8.93 10.84 14.64
C VAL A 280 9.20 12.26 14.14
N SER A 281 8.66 13.28 14.81
CA SER A 281 8.69 14.66 14.32
C SER A 281 10.11 15.25 14.17
N ASP A 282 11.04 14.76 14.99
CA ASP A 282 12.47 15.10 15.03
C ASP A 282 13.33 14.29 14.05
N ILE A 283 12.80 13.21 13.46
CA ILE A 283 13.50 12.47 12.40
C ILE A 283 13.43 13.29 11.11
N LYS A 284 14.59 13.65 10.56
CA LYS A 284 14.68 14.54 9.37
C LYS A 284 14.22 13.89 8.07
N LEU A 285 14.19 12.55 8.02
CA LEU A 285 13.75 11.80 6.83
C LEU A 285 12.22 11.88 6.67
N ASN A 286 11.74 11.68 5.44
CA ASN A 286 10.31 11.56 5.20
C ASN A 286 9.83 10.19 5.66
N ILE A 287 9.32 10.12 6.88
CA ILE A 287 8.66 8.93 7.40
C ILE A 287 7.28 8.83 6.77
N ALA A 288 7.02 7.70 6.11
CA ALA A 288 5.75 7.42 5.44
C ALA A 288 4.93 6.39 6.23
N ALA A 289 3.64 6.65 6.41
CA ALA A 289 2.73 5.69 7.00
C ALA A 289 2.12 4.81 5.90
N ASP A 290 2.16 3.50 6.08
CA ASP A 290 1.50 2.47 5.29
C ASP A 290 0.49 1.71 6.15
N GLU A 291 0.86 0.59 6.77
CA GLU A 291 -0.10 -0.26 7.50
C GLU A 291 -0.90 0.52 8.55
N SER A 292 -0.26 1.45 9.27
CA SER A 292 -0.87 2.31 10.28
C SER A 292 -1.76 3.44 9.77
N ALA A 293 -1.75 3.75 8.47
CA ALA A 293 -2.64 4.72 7.84
C ALA A 293 -3.70 4.00 6.99
N HIS A 294 -4.57 3.24 7.65
CA HIS A 294 -5.63 2.45 7.01
C HIS A 294 -7.01 3.12 7.01
N SER A 295 -7.21 4.22 7.74
CA SER A 295 -8.42 5.04 7.67
C SER A 295 -8.09 6.54 7.73
N LEU A 296 -9.09 7.38 7.48
CA LEU A 296 -8.98 8.83 7.71
C LEU A 296 -8.44 9.16 9.10
N GLU A 297 -9.00 8.56 10.16
CA GLU A 297 -8.63 8.86 11.54
C GLU A 297 -7.20 8.42 11.85
N SER A 298 -6.80 7.23 11.39
CA SER A 298 -5.45 6.74 11.63
C SER A 298 -4.40 7.51 10.82
N ALA A 299 -4.72 7.92 9.59
CA ALA A 299 -3.87 8.82 8.83
C ALA A 299 -3.66 10.17 9.54
N VAL A 300 -4.72 10.78 10.08
CA VAL A 300 -4.61 12.03 10.87
C VAL A 300 -3.76 11.82 12.12
N ALA A 301 -3.93 10.71 12.83
CA ALA A 301 -3.10 10.37 13.99
C ALA A 301 -1.61 10.27 13.63
N ARG A 302 -1.28 9.61 12.51
CA ARG A 302 0.11 9.50 12.04
C ARG A 302 0.70 10.86 11.66
N ILE A 303 -0.08 11.74 11.02
CA ILE A 303 0.38 13.11 10.74
C ILE A 303 0.75 13.85 12.04
N HIS A 304 -0.08 13.72 13.09
CA HIS A 304 0.21 14.36 14.38
C HIS A 304 1.46 13.80 15.07
N GLN A 305 1.80 12.54 14.84
CA GLN A 305 3.04 11.91 15.33
C GLN A 305 4.27 12.27 14.50
N GLY A 306 4.13 13.13 13.48
CA GLY A 306 5.25 13.61 12.67
C GLY A 306 5.49 12.85 11.36
N TYR A 307 4.62 11.91 10.97
CA TYR A 307 4.72 11.27 9.66
C TYR A 307 4.51 12.30 8.55
N ARG A 308 5.44 12.35 7.59
CA ARG A 308 5.51 13.37 6.53
C ARG A 308 5.14 12.86 5.15
N ALA A 309 4.62 11.64 5.06
CA ALA A 309 4.10 11.05 3.83
C ALA A 309 3.08 9.95 4.12
N MET A 310 2.23 9.64 3.14
CA MET A 310 1.24 8.56 3.22
C MET A 310 1.37 7.60 2.04
N ALA A 311 1.50 6.31 2.34
CA ALA A 311 1.35 5.22 1.39
C ALA A 311 -0.14 4.88 1.25
N VAL A 312 -0.76 5.35 0.17
CA VAL A 312 -2.13 4.98 -0.16
C VAL A 312 -2.13 3.71 -1.00
N LYS A 313 -3.03 2.78 -0.67
CA LYS A 313 -3.11 1.47 -1.32
C LYS A 313 -4.53 1.15 -1.74
N PRO A 314 -5.04 1.69 -2.86
CA PRO A 314 -6.41 1.44 -3.28
C PRO A 314 -6.75 -0.05 -3.47
N ILE A 315 -5.77 -0.85 -3.91
CA ILE A 315 -5.94 -2.30 -4.08
C ILE A 315 -5.80 -3.08 -2.75
N ALA A 316 -5.36 -2.44 -1.66
CA ALA A 316 -5.26 -3.07 -0.35
C ALA A 316 -6.32 -2.57 0.65
N LYS A 317 -6.76 -1.32 0.51
CA LYS A 317 -7.59 -0.58 1.48
C LYS A 317 -8.86 0.00 0.90
N THR A 318 -9.20 -0.29 -0.36
CA THR A 318 -10.25 0.35 -1.18
C THR A 318 -9.83 1.70 -1.78
N VAL A 319 -10.37 2.00 -2.97
CA VAL A 319 -10.25 3.32 -3.63
C VAL A 319 -10.93 4.36 -2.77
N SER A 320 -12.10 4.02 -2.22
CA SER A 320 -12.90 4.93 -1.42
C SER A 320 -12.17 5.44 -0.18
N GLU A 321 -11.59 4.54 0.62
CA GLU A 321 -10.81 4.94 1.80
C GLU A 321 -9.54 5.71 1.41
N SER A 322 -8.91 5.34 0.29
CA SER A 322 -7.73 6.03 -0.21
C SER A 322 -8.04 7.50 -0.58
N ILE A 323 -9.21 7.80 -1.15
CA ILE A 323 -9.62 9.18 -1.45
C ILE A 323 -9.76 9.99 -0.17
N LEU A 324 -10.35 9.43 0.90
CA LEU A 324 -10.48 10.12 2.20
C LEU A 324 -9.11 10.52 2.76
N ILE A 325 -8.16 9.58 2.76
CA ILE A 325 -6.79 9.81 3.23
C ILE A 325 -6.11 10.90 2.39
N ILE A 326 -6.24 10.84 1.05
CA ILE A 326 -5.63 11.83 0.15
C ILE A 326 -6.20 13.22 0.37
N ASN A 327 -7.52 13.33 0.50
CA ASN A 327 -8.18 14.60 0.73
C ASN A 327 -7.69 15.26 2.01
N GLU A 328 -7.50 14.48 3.08
CA GLU A 328 -7.05 15.00 4.36
C GLU A 328 -5.56 15.33 4.40
N ALA A 329 -4.72 14.47 3.80
CA ALA A 329 -3.30 14.72 3.63
C ALA A 329 -3.05 15.99 2.81
N SER A 330 -3.80 16.18 1.71
CA SER A 330 -3.73 17.37 0.84
C SER A 330 -4.01 18.67 1.61
N LYS A 331 -5.04 18.69 2.48
CA LYS A 331 -5.34 19.86 3.33
C LYS A 331 -4.18 20.25 4.26
N ARG A 332 -3.29 19.31 4.57
CA ARG A 332 -2.12 19.50 5.45
C ARG A 332 -0.80 19.62 4.70
N GLY A 333 -0.82 19.61 3.37
CA GLY A 333 0.40 19.57 2.56
C GLY A 333 1.21 18.29 2.76
N ILE A 334 0.58 17.21 3.24
CA ILE A 334 1.22 15.92 3.41
C ILE A 334 1.15 15.18 2.07
N PRO A 335 2.30 14.77 1.53
CA PRO A 335 2.36 14.12 0.24
C PRO A 335 1.87 12.67 0.35
N CYS A 336 1.10 12.20 -0.64
CA CYS A 336 0.69 10.80 -0.77
C CYS A 336 1.37 10.14 -1.97
N PHE A 337 1.68 8.85 -1.85
CA PHE A 337 2.15 8.02 -2.96
C PHE A 337 1.35 6.72 -3.02
N CYS A 338 1.21 6.16 -4.21
CA CYS A 338 0.49 4.90 -4.39
C CYS A 338 1.43 3.71 -4.24
N ALA A 339 1.07 2.78 -3.36
CA ALA A 339 1.69 1.47 -3.25
C ALA A 339 0.66 0.36 -3.43
N ASP A 340 1.13 -0.85 -3.72
CA ASP A 340 0.27 -1.99 -4.02
C ASP A 340 0.77 -3.28 -3.36
N LEU A 341 -0.07 -4.30 -3.45
CA LEU A 341 0.22 -5.68 -3.07
C LEU A 341 0.82 -6.46 -4.26
N THR A 342 0.84 -7.78 -4.18
CA THR A 342 1.23 -8.69 -5.28
C THR A 342 0.15 -8.77 -6.37
N VAL A 343 -0.19 -7.63 -6.97
CA VAL A 343 -1.30 -7.48 -7.91
C VAL A 343 -0.95 -8.00 -9.32
N ASN A 344 -1.94 -8.56 -10.01
CA ASN A 344 -1.80 -8.97 -11.40
C ASN A 344 -1.83 -7.75 -12.37
N PRO A 345 -1.42 -7.93 -13.65
CA PRO A 345 -1.36 -6.82 -14.62
C PRO A 345 -2.68 -6.10 -14.87
N TYR A 346 -3.82 -6.78 -14.71
CA TYR A 346 -5.15 -6.17 -14.88
C TYR A 346 -5.46 -5.18 -13.76
N MET A 347 -5.14 -5.51 -12.51
CA MET A 347 -5.31 -4.55 -11.40
C MET A 347 -4.33 -3.38 -11.54
N VAL A 348 -3.11 -3.62 -11.99
CA VAL A 348 -2.14 -2.54 -12.29
C VAL A 348 -2.68 -1.59 -13.37
N SER A 349 -3.32 -2.10 -14.43
CA SER A 349 -3.88 -1.25 -15.48
C SER A 349 -5.13 -0.49 -15.01
N THR A 350 -6.02 -1.16 -14.27
CA THR A 350 -7.24 -0.57 -13.70
C THR A 350 -6.91 0.53 -12.72
N LEU A 351 -5.91 0.26 -11.87
CA LEU A 351 -5.29 1.27 -11.04
C LEU A 351 -4.83 2.38 -11.98
N LYS A 352 -3.82 2.19 -12.85
CA LYS A 352 -3.26 3.20 -13.78
C LYS A 352 -4.28 4.11 -14.48
N ILE A 353 -5.47 3.64 -14.79
CA ILE A 353 -6.55 4.47 -15.38
C ILE A 353 -7.19 5.40 -14.34
N ARG A 354 -7.54 4.88 -13.17
CA ARG A 354 -8.32 5.60 -12.15
C ARG A 354 -7.54 6.74 -11.55
N LEU A 355 -6.33 6.46 -11.09
CA LEU A 355 -5.52 7.51 -10.49
C LEU A 355 -4.55 8.16 -11.49
N LYS A 356 -4.70 8.02 -12.83
CA LYS A 356 -3.85 8.74 -13.84
C LYS A 356 -3.77 10.25 -13.58
N HIS A 357 -4.71 10.71 -12.77
CA HIS A 357 -4.92 12.06 -12.32
C HIS A 357 -4.39 12.35 -10.90
N LEU A 358 -4.36 11.39 -9.96
CA LEU A 358 -3.47 11.49 -8.79
C LEU A 358 -2.01 11.34 -9.16
N TRP A 359 -1.77 10.79 -10.35
CA TRP A 359 -0.50 10.21 -10.69
C TRP A 359 0.36 11.08 -11.54
N GLN A 360 1.51 11.29 -10.93
CA GLN A 360 2.78 10.90 -11.49
C GLN A 360 3.05 9.49 -10.97
N SER A 361 2.86 8.41 -11.75
CA SER A 361 3.44 7.04 -11.59
C SER A 361 2.59 5.70 -11.74
N LYS A 362 2.68 4.88 -12.87
CA LYS A 362 2.95 3.41 -13.08
C LYS A 362 3.83 2.75 -11.95
N THR A 363 3.33 2.75 -10.72
CA THR A 363 3.48 1.65 -9.73
C THR A 363 4.92 1.27 -9.29
N VAL A 364 5.44 1.52 -8.07
CA VAL A 364 4.87 1.86 -6.74
C VAL A 364 5.80 2.85 -6.04
N ILE A 365 5.21 3.92 -5.47
CA ILE A 365 5.74 5.20 -4.95
C ILE A 365 6.15 6.20 -6.04
N ILE A 366 5.62 7.45 -6.04
CA ILE A 366 6.37 8.75 -6.00
C ILE A 366 5.40 9.89 -5.58
N LEU A 367 5.85 10.75 -4.65
CA LEU A 367 5.24 11.97 -4.06
C LEU A 367 5.56 13.25 -4.90
N PRO A 368 4.82 14.40 -4.88
CA PRO A 368 3.54 14.75 -4.23
C PRO A 368 2.43 15.28 -5.15
N CYS A 369 1.22 15.31 -4.56
CA CYS A 369 0.18 16.28 -4.85
C CYS A 369 0.62 17.69 -4.37
N ARG A 370 0.67 18.65 -5.31
CA ARG A 370 0.95 20.10 -5.15
C ARG A 370 2.18 20.48 -4.27
N THR A 371 3.29 20.80 -4.95
CA THR A 371 4.29 21.83 -4.56
C THR A 371 5.26 21.57 -3.39
N VAL A 372 5.68 20.33 -3.13
CA VAL A 372 6.87 20.09 -2.27
C VAL A 372 7.84 19.15 -2.98
N LYS A 373 8.94 19.68 -3.54
CA LYS A 373 10.07 18.81 -3.87
C LYS A 373 10.44 18.06 -2.58
N LEU A 374 10.41 16.73 -2.58
CA LEU A 374 11.12 15.96 -1.55
C LEU A 374 12.57 16.44 -1.63
N GLN A 375 12.97 17.29 -0.70
CA GLN A 375 14.33 17.80 -0.67
C GLN A 375 15.21 16.58 -0.40
N ILE A 376 16.10 16.31 -1.36
CA ILE A 376 17.36 15.62 -1.05
C ILE A 376 17.98 16.48 0.04
N LEU A 377 18.11 15.92 1.25
CA LEU A 377 18.82 16.61 2.32
C LEU A 377 20.20 17.02 1.76
N PRO A 378 20.58 18.31 1.86
CA PRO A 378 21.80 18.82 1.24
C PRO A 378 23.05 18.03 1.65
#